data_AF-A0A0F9C9F5-F1
#
_entry.id   AF-A0A0F9C9F5-F1
#
_cell.length_a   1.000
_cell.length_b   1.000
_cell.length_c   1.000
_cell.angle_alpha   90.00
_cell.angle_beta   90.00
_cell.angle_gamma   90.00
#
_symmetry.space_group_name_H-M   'P 1'
#
loop_
_entity.id
_entity.type
_entity.pdbx_description
1 polymer ?
#
loop_
_entity_poly.entity_id
_entity_poly.type
_entity_poly.pdbx_seq_one_letter_code
_entity_poly.pdbx_strand_id
1 'polypeptide(L)'
;MNRKQQFFQSLWAVDSLVATEPTSGTFHQLAPLLRDRDIYREFWQLLSRPDWIEPLEGGGYFAPPIYALTQPGKPGSQEPWAASQFLVRMATDNPKLVTGILSKIDTNNPSILGDMVQATMKMPIGDAAPLLQRVARILDKGTELYAFHQRDLLILIKKLWESPAQSAVAFHLARTYLFPKVKAEGVSQRREEYNFFEALEALIPLMTKLRPEETVRCLCTRLVEAIGDKDKLVRAEEPTLDYSFMWRPAIEEHEQNSTYDFAGRLVSPLRNASEQAIGEERVTLDKVLRKVRGYRFLIFRRLAVHLINVFAEENRELACSTMMQKRLFDDTKYKHEYAMLVGRRFNLLDSQHKDRYFNWVHAGPDMAGFDDRIESNVGRGPTEEERRG
;
A
#
# COMPACT_ATOMS: atom_id res chain seq x y z
N MET A 1 -31.13 24.21 43.18
CA MET A 1 -29.89 23.41 43.19
C MET A 1 -28.98 23.91 42.07
N ASN A 2 -27.68 24.11 42.30
CA ASN A 2 -26.78 24.61 41.25
C ASN A 2 -26.54 23.51 40.20
N ARG A 3 -26.49 23.87 38.91
CA ARG A 3 -26.27 22.97 37.76
C ARG A 3 -25.11 21.99 37.97
N LYS A 4 -24.02 22.42 38.62
CA LYS A 4 -22.89 21.54 38.98
C LYS A 4 -23.28 20.43 39.95
N GLN A 5 -24.04 20.73 41.00
CA GLN A 5 -24.49 19.71 41.97
C GLN A 5 -25.42 18.69 41.31
N GLN A 6 -26.31 19.15 40.43
CA GLN A 6 -27.22 18.28 39.70
C GLN A 6 -26.49 17.33 38.74
N PHE A 7 -25.42 17.80 38.09
CA PHE A 7 -24.55 16.96 37.27
C PHE A 7 -23.90 15.84 38.11
N PHE A 8 -23.22 16.16 39.22
CA PHE A 8 -22.55 15.13 40.02
C PHE A 8 -23.50 14.13 40.67
N GLN A 9 -24.69 14.58 41.09
CA GLN A 9 -25.73 13.66 41.58
C GLN A 9 -26.22 12.71 40.49
N SER A 10 -26.44 13.23 39.27
CA SER A 10 -26.85 12.39 38.13
C SER A 10 -25.75 11.40 37.75
N LEU A 11 -24.49 11.84 37.77
CA LEU A 11 -23.34 10.99 37.49
C LEU A 11 -23.19 9.86 38.52
N TRP A 12 -23.37 10.16 39.82
CA TRP A 12 -23.33 9.14 40.87
C TRP A 12 -24.49 8.14 40.76
N ALA A 13 -25.68 8.61 40.37
CA ALA A 13 -26.81 7.74 40.08
C ALA A 13 -26.50 6.81 38.90
N VAL A 14 -25.92 7.33 37.81
CA VAL A 14 -25.48 6.50 36.67
C VAL A 14 -24.45 5.46 37.11
N ASP A 15 -23.40 5.87 37.83
CA ASP A 15 -22.34 4.98 38.31
C ASP A 15 -22.90 3.81 39.16
N SER A 16 -23.82 4.14 40.07
CA SER A 16 -24.50 3.15 40.90
C SER A 16 -25.35 2.19 40.07
N LEU A 17 -26.06 2.69 39.05
CA LEU A 17 -26.90 1.87 38.17
C LEU A 17 -26.08 0.93 37.29
N VAL A 18 -24.99 1.41 36.68
CA VAL A 18 -24.16 0.60 35.77
C VAL A 18 -23.35 -0.47 36.51
N ALA A 19 -23.12 -0.31 37.81
CA ALA A 19 -22.50 -1.32 38.65
C ALA A 19 -23.41 -2.54 38.91
N THR A 20 -24.73 -2.36 38.81
CA THR A 20 -25.73 -3.42 38.99
C THR A 20 -26.02 -4.20 37.70
N GLU A 21 -26.65 -5.36 37.83
CA GLU A 21 -27.10 -6.12 36.65
C GLU A 21 -28.12 -5.32 35.84
N PRO A 22 -27.99 -5.30 34.49
CA PRO A 22 -28.91 -4.60 33.63
C PRO A 22 -30.25 -5.31 33.59
N THR A 23 -31.21 -4.78 34.35
CA THR A 23 -32.62 -5.20 34.30
C THR A 23 -33.45 -4.16 33.55
N SER A 24 -34.67 -4.53 33.15
CA SER A 24 -35.63 -3.57 32.59
C SER A 24 -35.89 -2.40 33.55
N GLY A 25 -35.86 -2.64 34.87
CA GLY A 25 -35.98 -1.60 35.89
C GLY A 25 -34.79 -0.65 35.90
N THR A 26 -33.56 -1.18 35.84
CA THR A 26 -32.33 -0.39 35.76
C THR A 26 -32.34 0.50 34.52
N PHE A 27 -32.75 -0.03 33.36
CA PHE A 27 -32.86 0.73 32.11
C PHE A 27 -33.88 1.87 32.18
N HIS A 28 -35.05 1.62 32.78
CA HIS A 28 -36.09 2.64 32.94
C HIS A 28 -35.60 3.83 33.80
N GLN A 29 -34.74 3.58 34.79
CA GLN A 29 -34.14 4.63 35.62
C GLN A 29 -32.98 5.35 34.91
N LEU A 30 -32.23 4.63 34.07
CA LEU A 30 -31.07 5.16 33.35
C LEU A 30 -31.49 6.07 32.18
N ALA A 31 -32.51 5.69 31.41
CA ALA A 31 -32.88 6.38 30.16
C ALA A 31 -33.16 7.90 30.29
N PRO A 32 -33.84 8.40 31.34
CA PRO A 32 -34.03 9.84 31.54
C PRO A 32 -32.72 10.59 31.80
N LEU A 33 -31.76 9.99 32.50
CA LEU A 33 -30.46 10.59 32.83
C LEU A 33 -29.58 10.76 31.58
N LEU A 34 -29.66 9.81 30.65
CA LEU A 34 -28.92 9.81 29.39
C LEU A 34 -29.39 10.86 28.37
N ARG A 35 -30.43 11.64 28.69
CA ARG A 35 -30.85 12.80 27.86
C ARG A 35 -29.88 13.98 27.97
N ASP A 36 -29.13 14.07 29.07
CA ASP A 36 -28.07 15.05 29.24
C ASP A 36 -26.81 14.59 28.50
N ARG A 37 -26.25 15.44 27.64
CA ARG A 37 -25.09 15.10 26.80
C ARG A 37 -23.81 14.85 27.59
N ASP A 38 -23.58 15.57 28.68
CA ASP A 38 -22.39 15.37 29.49
C ASP A 38 -22.50 14.06 30.28
N ILE A 39 -23.68 13.78 30.84
CA ILE A 39 -23.96 12.50 31.50
C ILE A 39 -23.85 11.33 30.51
N TYR A 40 -24.38 11.49 29.29
CA TYR A 40 -24.26 10.48 28.24
C TYR A 40 -22.80 10.17 27.89
N ARG A 41 -21.93 11.19 27.83
CA ARG A 41 -20.49 10.98 27.58
C ARG A 41 -19.84 10.17 28.70
N GLU A 42 -20.08 10.54 29.96
CA GLU A 42 -19.48 9.86 31.12
C GLU A 42 -20.03 8.45 31.32
N PHE A 43 -21.32 8.21 31.03
CA PHE A 43 -21.95 6.90 31.08
C PHE A 43 -21.13 5.84 30.34
N TRP A 44 -20.68 6.13 29.12
CA TRP A 44 -19.88 5.21 28.33
C TRP A 44 -18.48 4.98 28.89
N GLN A 45 -17.94 5.86 29.72
CA GLN A 45 -16.64 5.66 30.39
C GLN A 45 -16.79 4.78 31.62
N LEU A 46 -17.87 4.94 32.38
CA LEU A 46 -18.17 4.15 33.58
C LEU A 46 -18.58 2.71 33.24
N LEU A 47 -19.19 2.51 32.06
CA LEU A 47 -19.64 1.19 31.63
C LEU A 47 -18.45 0.24 31.37
N SER A 48 -18.36 -0.82 32.17
CA SER A 48 -17.24 -1.77 32.16
C SER A 48 -17.67 -3.24 32.17
N ARG A 49 -18.97 -3.52 32.29
CA ARG A 49 -19.50 -4.89 32.36
C ARG A 49 -20.07 -5.34 31.01
N PRO A 50 -19.79 -6.57 30.55
CA PRO A 50 -20.23 -7.08 29.24
C PRO A 50 -21.70 -7.49 29.18
N ASP A 51 -22.35 -7.73 30.33
CA ASP A 51 -23.79 -8.03 30.44
C ASP A 51 -24.68 -6.88 29.96
N TRP A 52 -24.15 -5.66 29.89
CA TRP A 52 -24.84 -4.49 29.35
C TRP A 52 -24.94 -4.46 27.82
N ILE A 53 -24.22 -5.33 27.09
CA ILE A 53 -24.21 -5.29 25.62
C ILE A 53 -25.61 -5.57 25.03
N GLU A 54 -26.26 -6.68 25.39
CA GLU A 54 -27.56 -7.04 24.79
C GLU A 54 -28.67 -6.05 25.14
N PRO A 55 -28.80 -5.58 26.40
CA PRO A 55 -29.80 -4.58 26.74
C PRO A 55 -29.60 -3.25 26.00
N LEU A 56 -28.35 -2.83 25.79
CA LEU A 56 -28.04 -1.62 25.02
C LEU A 56 -28.30 -1.79 23.52
N GLU A 57 -28.03 -2.98 22.96
CA GLU A 57 -28.41 -3.30 21.57
C GLU A 57 -29.93 -3.28 21.41
N GLY A 58 -30.67 -3.93 22.31
CA GLY A 58 -32.14 -3.94 22.31
C GLY A 58 -32.76 -2.54 22.49
N GLY A 59 -32.09 -1.66 23.23
CA GLY A 59 -32.47 -0.26 23.40
C GLY A 59 -32.04 0.67 22.25
N GLY A 60 -31.32 0.18 21.24
CA GLY A 60 -30.88 0.96 20.07
C GLY A 60 -29.69 1.90 20.34
N TYR A 61 -28.97 1.74 21.45
CA TYR A 61 -27.84 2.61 21.82
C TYR A 61 -26.59 2.41 20.95
N PHE A 62 -26.52 1.32 20.19
CA PHE A 62 -25.48 1.06 19.19
C PHE A 62 -25.88 1.47 17.77
N ALA A 63 -26.94 2.26 17.61
CA ALA A 63 -27.21 2.93 16.34
C ALA A 63 -26.18 4.08 16.16
N PRO A 64 -25.35 4.08 15.09
CA PRO A 64 -24.40 5.15 14.87
C PRO A 64 -25.15 6.49 14.70
N PRO A 65 -24.65 7.58 15.28
CA PRO A 65 -25.30 8.88 15.16
C PRO A 65 -25.41 9.31 13.69
N ILE A 66 -26.46 10.07 13.33
CA ILE A 66 -26.71 10.53 11.94
C ILE A 66 -25.50 11.28 11.36
N TYR A 67 -24.71 11.97 12.17
CA TYR A 67 -23.48 12.67 11.72
C TYR A 67 -22.27 11.74 11.51
N ALA A 68 -22.31 10.51 12.01
CA ALA A 68 -21.38 9.43 11.68
C ALA A 68 -21.78 8.67 10.40
N LEU A 69 -22.96 9.00 9.83
CA LEU A 69 -23.42 8.57 8.52
C LEU A 69 -23.14 9.69 7.51
N THR A 70 -22.70 9.34 6.29
CA THR A 70 -22.45 10.30 5.21
C THR A 70 -23.67 11.14 4.86
N GLN A 71 -23.47 12.46 4.67
CA GLN A 71 -24.20 13.17 3.62
C GLN A 71 -23.41 13.05 2.30
N PRO A 72 -24.05 12.90 1.13
CA PRO A 72 -23.35 12.87 -0.15
C PRO A 72 -22.46 14.11 -0.31
N GLY A 73 -21.17 13.89 -0.58
CA GLY A 73 -20.21 14.97 -0.87
C GLY A 73 -19.55 15.66 0.34
N LYS A 74 -19.73 15.15 1.58
CA LYS A 74 -18.98 15.65 2.77
C LYS A 74 -18.18 14.54 3.45
N PRO A 75 -16.96 14.83 3.96
CA PRO A 75 -16.25 13.92 4.84
C PRO A 75 -17.12 13.60 6.06
N GLY A 76 -17.08 12.34 6.52
CA GLY A 76 -17.73 11.96 7.78
C GLY A 76 -17.08 12.67 8.97
N SER A 77 -17.81 12.80 10.08
CA SER A 77 -17.21 13.29 11.33
C SER A 77 -16.02 12.42 11.75
N GLN A 78 -14.95 13.04 12.24
CA GLN A 78 -13.82 12.35 12.89
C GLN A 78 -14.02 12.23 14.41
N GLU A 79 -15.17 12.65 14.93
CA GLU A 79 -15.44 12.60 16.36
C GLU A 79 -15.51 11.14 16.85
N PRO A 80 -14.84 10.84 17.98
CA PRO A 80 -14.94 9.53 18.60
C PRO A 80 -16.38 9.17 18.98
N TRP A 81 -16.71 7.89 18.88
CA TRP A 81 -18.01 7.38 19.28
C TRP A 81 -17.85 6.48 20.51
N ALA A 82 -18.27 6.98 21.67
CA ALA A 82 -18.02 6.32 22.94
C ALA A 82 -18.64 4.90 23.02
N ALA A 83 -19.72 4.64 22.27
CA ALA A 83 -20.32 3.31 22.21
C ALA A 83 -19.43 2.29 21.47
N SER A 84 -18.74 2.65 20.38
CA SER A 84 -17.77 1.74 19.75
C SER A 84 -16.55 1.52 20.64
N GLN A 85 -16.10 2.54 21.38
CA GLN A 85 -15.03 2.38 22.36
C GLN A 85 -15.40 1.44 23.50
N PHE A 86 -16.65 1.47 23.97
CA PHE A 86 -17.15 0.48 24.92
C PHE A 86 -17.08 -0.94 24.33
N LEU A 87 -17.55 -1.13 23.09
CA LEU A 87 -17.44 -2.42 22.41
C LEU A 87 -15.99 -2.91 22.25
N VAL A 88 -15.04 -1.99 22.01
CA VAL A 88 -13.59 -2.30 22.01
C VAL A 88 -13.11 -2.78 23.38
N ARG A 89 -13.62 -2.24 24.48
CA ARG A 89 -13.26 -2.73 25.82
C ARG A 89 -13.82 -4.13 26.07
N MET A 90 -15.04 -4.40 25.61
CA MET A 90 -15.72 -5.70 25.79
C MET A 90 -15.29 -6.78 24.79
N ALA A 91 -14.49 -6.44 23.77
CA ALA A 91 -14.11 -7.35 22.70
C ALA A 91 -13.38 -8.61 23.18
N THR A 92 -12.67 -8.53 24.31
CA THR A 92 -12.00 -9.70 24.92
C THR A 92 -13.01 -10.61 25.61
N ASP A 93 -13.97 -10.04 26.34
CA ASP A 93 -14.89 -10.79 27.21
C ASP A 93 -16.07 -11.39 26.43
N ASN A 94 -16.56 -10.70 25.40
CA ASN A 94 -17.72 -11.14 24.62
C ASN A 94 -17.57 -10.86 23.11
N PRO A 95 -16.61 -11.54 22.43
CA PRO A 95 -16.22 -11.24 21.05
C PRO A 95 -17.35 -11.45 20.04
N LYS A 96 -18.24 -12.42 20.28
CA LYS A 96 -19.35 -12.75 19.36
C LYS A 96 -20.42 -11.67 19.32
N LEU A 97 -20.85 -11.16 20.48
CA LEU A 97 -21.82 -10.07 20.53
C LEU A 97 -21.21 -8.79 19.96
N VAL A 98 -19.98 -8.47 20.35
CA VAL A 98 -19.26 -7.29 19.83
C VAL A 98 -19.16 -7.33 18.30
N THR A 99 -18.78 -8.48 17.73
CA THR A 99 -18.73 -8.67 16.28
C THR A 99 -20.11 -8.57 15.63
N GLY A 100 -21.14 -9.16 16.25
CA GLY A 100 -22.52 -9.09 15.79
C GLY A 100 -23.04 -7.66 15.65
N ILE A 101 -22.63 -6.77 16.57
CA ILE A 101 -23.00 -5.36 16.54
C ILE A 101 -22.14 -4.59 15.54
N LEU A 102 -20.81 -4.61 15.68
CA LEU A 102 -19.91 -3.79 14.86
C LEU A 102 -20.00 -4.12 13.36
N SER A 103 -20.19 -5.40 13.00
CA SER A 103 -20.27 -5.80 11.58
C SER A 103 -21.50 -5.25 10.84
N LYS A 104 -22.57 -4.87 11.56
CA LYS A 104 -23.79 -4.28 10.98
C LYS A 104 -23.65 -2.78 10.69
N ILE A 105 -22.69 -2.10 11.30
CA ILE A 105 -22.56 -0.65 11.25
C ILE A 105 -22.00 -0.21 9.89
N ASP A 106 -22.72 0.61 9.13
CA ASP A 106 -22.20 1.29 7.93
C ASP A 106 -21.75 2.69 8.33
N THR A 107 -20.46 2.97 8.16
CA THR A 107 -19.89 4.25 8.55
C THR A 107 -18.73 4.60 7.65
N ASN A 108 -18.48 5.90 7.51
CA ASN A 108 -17.26 6.45 6.96
C ASN A 108 -16.46 7.22 8.01
N ASN A 109 -16.82 7.12 9.29
CA ASN A 109 -16.09 7.76 10.40
C ASN A 109 -14.78 6.99 10.66
N PRO A 110 -13.61 7.61 10.46
CA PRO A 110 -12.32 6.95 10.69
C PRO A 110 -12.10 6.47 12.13
N SER A 111 -12.67 7.15 13.13
CA SER A 111 -12.57 6.74 14.53
C SER A 111 -13.32 5.44 14.78
N ILE A 112 -14.51 5.26 14.22
CA ILE A 112 -15.28 4.02 14.39
C ILE A 112 -14.57 2.88 13.67
N LEU A 113 -13.97 3.13 12.50
CA LEU A 113 -13.13 2.14 11.83
C LEU A 113 -11.89 1.76 12.64
N GLY A 114 -11.24 2.73 13.28
CA GLY A 114 -10.16 2.49 14.24
C GLY A 114 -10.60 1.57 15.38
N ASP A 115 -11.77 1.84 15.94
CA ASP A 115 -12.37 1.00 16.98
C ASP A 115 -12.67 -0.42 16.46
N MET A 116 -13.18 -0.58 15.22
CA MET A 116 -13.37 -1.90 14.63
C MET A 116 -12.06 -2.69 14.51
N VAL A 117 -10.96 -2.02 14.10
CA VAL A 117 -9.62 -2.63 14.02
C VAL A 117 -9.12 -3.03 15.41
N GLN A 118 -9.25 -2.14 16.39
CA GLN A 118 -8.84 -2.38 17.78
C GLN A 118 -9.63 -3.53 18.42
N ALA A 119 -10.95 -3.57 18.22
CA ALA A 119 -11.78 -4.67 18.68
C ALA A 119 -11.31 -5.99 18.07
N THR A 120 -11.09 -6.02 16.75
CA THR A 120 -10.59 -7.20 16.01
C THR A 120 -9.26 -7.70 16.58
N MET A 121 -8.35 -6.80 16.97
CA MET A 121 -7.06 -7.17 17.54
C MET A 121 -7.17 -7.88 18.90
N LYS A 122 -8.18 -7.54 19.71
CA LYS A 122 -8.42 -8.10 21.04
C LYS A 122 -9.13 -9.46 21.05
N MET A 123 -9.86 -9.78 20.00
CA MET A 123 -10.66 -11.02 19.92
C MET A 123 -9.90 -12.16 19.20
N PRO A 124 -10.32 -13.43 19.42
CA PRO A 124 -9.86 -14.55 18.61
C PRO A 124 -10.20 -14.34 17.12
N ILE A 125 -9.27 -14.69 16.23
CA ILE A 125 -9.41 -14.43 14.78
C ILE A 125 -10.68 -15.06 14.19
N GLY A 126 -11.09 -16.22 14.69
CA GLY A 126 -12.32 -16.90 14.24
C GLY A 126 -13.58 -16.09 14.51
N ASP A 127 -13.70 -15.50 15.70
CA ASP A 127 -14.85 -14.66 16.07
C ASP A 127 -14.82 -13.32 15.32
N ALA A 128 -13.62 -12.82 14.96
CA ALA A 128 -13.44 -11.54 14.28
C ALA A 128 -13.79 -11.54 12.78
N ALA A 129 -13.95 -12.73 12.17
CA ALA A 129 -14.03 -12.86 10.71
C ALA A 129 -15.15 -12.02 10.04
N PRO A 130 -16.39 -11.95 10.57
CA PRO A 130 -17.44 -11.08 10.02
C PRO A 130 -17.08 -9.59 10.10
N LEU A 131 -16.43 -9.16 11.19
CA LEU A 131 -16.00 -7.78 11.38
C LEU A 131 -14.88 -7.42 10.41
N LEU A 132 -13.92 -8.32 10.18
CA LEU A 132 -12.85 -8.13 9.19
C LEU A 132 -13.40 -7.92 7.78
N GLN A 133 -14.38 -8.72 7.37
CA GLN A 133 -15.06 -8.53 6.08
C GLN A 133 -15.79 -7.18 6.01
N ARG A 134 -16.28 -6.67 7.15
CA ARG A 134 -16.89 -5.33 7.20
C ARG A 134 -15.84 -4.23 7.02
N VAL A 135 -14.73 -4.31 7.75
CA VAL A 135 -13.60 -3.37 7.63
C VAL A 135 -13.08 -3.32 6.20
N ALA A 136 -12.83 -4.49 5.59
CA ALA A 136 -12.41 -4.60 4.19
C ALA A 136 -13.37 -3.89 3.21
N ARG A 137 -14.67 -4.13 3.35
CA ARG A 137 -15.71 -3.49 2.49
C ARG A 137 -15.76 -1.97 2.67
N ILE A 138 -15.57 -1.46 3.87
CA ILE A 138 -15.59 -0.01 4.11
C ILE A 138 -14.33 0.64 3.52
N LEU A 139 -13.16 0.02 3.70
CA LEU A 139 -11.91 0.47 3.10
C LEU A 139 -11.98 0.52 1.56
N ASP A 140 -12.64 -0.46 0.95
CA ASP A 140 -12.87 -0.50 -0.50
C ASP A 140 -13.69 0.69 -1.05
N LYS A 141 -14.52 1.31 -0.19
CA LYS A 141 -15.27 2.55 -0.52
C LYS A 141 -14.40 3.80 -0.47
N GLY A 142 -13.12 3.69 -0.09
CA GLY A 142 -12.20 4.83 0.00
C GLY A 142 -12.33 5.63 1.29
N THR A 143 -12.82 5.04 2.38
CA THR A 143 -12.80 5.72 3.69
C THR A 143 -11.37 5.86 4.20
N GLU A 144 -11.00 7.07 4.59
CA GLU A 144 -9.65 7.40 5.04
C GLU A 144 -9.35 6.82 6.43
N LEU A 145 -8.72 5.65 6.47
CA LEU A 145 -8.18 5.07 7.70
C LEU A 145 -6.77 5.63 8.02
N TYR A 146 -6.15 6.29 7.03
CA TYR A 146 -4.76 6.74 7.01
C TYR A 146 -4.40 7.75 8.11
N ALA A 147 -5.35 8.52 8.64
CA ALA A 147 -5.04 9.61 9.58
C ALA A 147 -4.77 9.16 11.03
N PHE A 148 -5.31 8.01 11.49
CA PHE A 148 -5.29 7.69 12.93
C PHE A 148 -4.79 6.28 13.32
N HIS A 149 -4.83 5.27 12.42
CA HIS A 149 -4.62 3.86 12.82
C HIS A 149 -3.73 3.02 11.86
N GLN A 150 -2.78 3.64 11.17
CA GLN A 150 -1.88 2.94 10.22
C GLN A 150 -1.12 1.76 10.85
N ARG A 151 -0.58 1.95 12.06
CA ARG A 151 0.18 0.91 12.77
C ARG A 151 -0.69 -0.26 13.21
N ASP A 152 -1.87 0.02 13.75
CA ASP A 152 -2.81 -1.01 14.20
C ASP A 152 -3.27 -1.88 13.04
N LEU A 153 -3.58 -1.25 11.90
CA LEU A 153 -3.96 -1.97 10.69
C LEU A 153 -2.80 -2.84 10.18
N LEU A 154 -1.56 -2.34 10.19
CA LEU A 154 -0.39 -3.14 9.83
C LEU A 154 -0.18 -4.35 10.75
N ILE A 155 -0.34 -4.17 12.07
CA ILE A 155 -0.25 -5.26 13.05
C ILE A 155 -1.37 -6.29 12.81
N LEU A 156 -2.61 -5.82 12.60
CA LEU A 156 -3.75 -6.68 12.32
C LEU A 156 -3.50 -7.50 11.05
N ILE A 157 -3.12 -6.85 9.97
CA ILE A 157 -2.75 -7.46 8.70
C ILE A 157 -1.73 -8.59 8.94
N LYS A 158 -0.61 -8.33 9.62
CA LYS A 158 0.39 -9.34 9.96
C LYS A 158 -0.19 -10.53 10.73
N LYS A 159 -1.01 -10.27 11.76
CA LYS A 159 -1.69 -11.31 12.56
C LYS A 159 -2.62 -12.17 11.70
N LEU A 160 -3.31 -11.59 10.72
CA LEU A 160 -4.19 -12.35 9.82
C LEU A 160 -3.41 -13.26 8.87
N TRP A 161 -2.19 -12.89 8.49
CA TRP A 161 -1.32 -13.73 7.66
C TRP A 161 -0.88 -15.02 8.35
N GLU A 162 -0.84 -15.05 9.68
CA GLU A 162 -0.54 -16.25 10.48
C GLU A 162 -1.65 -17.31 10.38
N SER A 163 -2.86 -16.91 9.99
CA SER A 163 -4.01 -17.81 9.82
C SER A 163 -4.27 -18.10 8.34
N PRO A 164 -4.09 -19.35 7.87
CA PRO A 164 -4.40 -19.72 6.47
C PRO A 164 -5.83 -19.36 6.05
N ALA A 165 -6.80 -19.48 6.96
CA ALA A 165 -8.21 -19.16 6.72
C ALA A 165 -8.46 -17.67 6.47
N GLN A 166 -7.60 -16.79 6.99
CA GLN A 166 -7.73 -15.33 6.82
C GLN A 166 -6.72 -14.74 5.83
N SER A 167 -5.83 -15.55 5.24
CA SER A 167 -4.81 -15.10 4.30
C SER A 167 -5.37 -14.26 3.13
N ALA A 168 -6.54 -14.61 2.59
CA ALA A 168 -7.20 -13.85 1.52
C ALA A 168 -7.71 -12.48 1.98
N VAL A 169 -8.24 -12.39 3.20
CA VAL A 169 -8.69 -11.13 3.81
C VAL A 169 -7.47 -10.26 4.14
N ALA A 170 -6.41 -10.86 4.67
CA ALA A 170 -5.15 -10.21 4.94
C ALA A 170 -4.58 -9.57 3.65
N PHE A 171 -4.52 -10.35 2.56
CA PHE A 171 -4.11 -9.86 1.25
C PHE A 171 -4.94 -8.66 0.79
N HIS A 172 -6.26 -8.78 0.89
CA HIS A 172 -7.16 -7.71 0.48
C HIS A 172 -6.92 -6.44 1.29
N LEU A 173 -6.80 -6.54 2.62
CA LEU A 173 -6.52 -5.40 3.50
C LEU A 173 -5.16 -4.76 3.20
N ALA A 174 -4.10 -5.55 3.02
CA ALA A 174 -2.79 -5.02 2.64
C ALA A 174 -2.81 -4.32 1.29
N ARG A 175 -3.49 -4.91 0.31
CA ARG A 175 -3.64 -4.30 -1.01
C ARG A 175 -4.35 -2.96 -0.90
N THR A 176 -5.44 -2.88 -0.14
CA THR A 176 -6.19 -1.62 0.02
C THR A 176 -5.41 -0.59 0.84
N TYR A 177 -4.58 -1.03 1.79
CA TYR A 177 -3.69 -0.18 2.59
C TYR A 177 -2.50 0.38 1.79
N LEU A 178 -1.89 -0.41 0.91
CA LEU A 178 -0.74 0.00 0.10
C LEU A 178 -1.14 0.65 -1.23
N PHE A 179 -2.33 0.34 -1.73
CA PHE A 179 -2.81 0.77 -3.05
C PHE A 179 -4.26 1.30 -2.96
N PRO A 180 -4.50 2.41 -2.23
CA PRO A 180 -5.83 2.99 -2.12
C PRO A 180 -6.37 3.46 -3.48
N LYS A 181 -7.69 3.26 -3.69
CA LYS A 181 -8.38 3.69 -4.92
C LYS A 181 -8.60 5.21 -5.01
N VAL A 182 -8.71 5.88 -3.86
CA VAL A 182 -8.95 7.32 -3.76
C VAL A 182 -7.71 7.95 -3.15
N LYS A 183 -7.10 8.91 -3.85
CA LYS A 183 -6.04 9.74 -3.26
C LYS A 183 -6.71 10.71 -2.29
N ALA A 184 -6.32 10.68 -1.02
CA ALA A 184 -6.75 11.68 -0.05
C ALA A 184 -6.27 13.07 -0.53
N GLU A 185 -7.20 13.98 -0.80
CA GLU A 185 -6.85 15.36 -1.15
C GLU A 185 -6.36 16.08 0.11
N GLY A 186 -5.17 16.69 0.05
CA GLY A 186 -4.71 17.61 1.09
C GLY A 186 -3.95 16.99 2.28
N VAL A 187 -3.64 15.69 2.28
CA VAL A 187 -2.79 15.09 3.32
C VAL A 187 -1.31 15.27 2.98
N SER A 188 -0.50 15.67 3.96
CA SER A 188 0.93 15.95 3.77
C SER A 188 1.69 14.68 3.35
N GLN A 189 1.94 14.52 2.05
CA GLN A 189 2.59 13.36 1.44
C GLN A 189 3.85 12.87 2.18
N ARG A 190 4.67 13.79 2.73
CA ARG A 190 6.00 13.46 3.27
C ARG A 190 6.02 12.61 4.56
N ARG A 191 5.07 12.78 5.49
CA ARG A 191 5.08 12.00 6.75
C ARG A 191 4.43 10.62 6.58
N GLU A 192 3.53 10.51 5.61
CA GLU A 192 2.89 9.25 5.20
C GLU A 192 3.82 8.37 4.39
N GLU A 193 4.76 8.96 3.63
CA GLU A 193 5.77 8.23 2.87
C GLU A 193 6.64 7.31 3.74
N TYR A 194 7.07 7.73 4.94
CA TYR A 194 7.91 6.87 5.78
C TYR A 194 7.17 5.61 6.24
N ASN A 195 5.99 5.76 6.85
CA ASN A 195 5.16 4.63 7.29
C ASN A 195 4.73 3.74 6.12
N PHE A 196 4.55 4.34 4.93
CA PHE A 196 4.21 3.63 3.71
C PHE A 196 5.31 2.67 3.26
N PHE A 197 6.56 3.13 3.20
CA PHE A 197 7.66 2.25 2.77
C PHE A 197 8.03 1.20 3.82
N GLU A 198 7.93 1.51 5.11
CA GLU A 198 8.05 0.50 6.17
C GLU A 198 7.01 -0.61 6.00
N ALA A 199 5.77 -0.23 5.67
CA ALA A 199 4.72 -1.20 5.41
C ALA A 199 4.93 -1.97 4.09
N LEU A 200 5.46 -1.33 3.03
CA LEU A 200 5.83 -2.02 1.80
C LEU A 200 6.86 -3.11 2.08
N GLU A 201 7.94 -2.77 2.78
CA GLU A 201 9.00 -3.73 3.14
C GLU A 201 8.44 -4.90 3.95
N ALA A 202 7.51 -4.63 4.87
CA ALA A 202 6.91 -5.66 5.69
C ALA A 202 5.89 -6.56 4.95
N LEU A 203 5.12 -6.00 4.01
CA LEU A 203 3.96 -6.69 3.43
C LEU A 203 4.20 -7.25 2.04
N ILE A 204 5.04 -6.63 1.21
CA ILE A 204 5.28 -7.09 -0.16
C ILE A 204 5.80 -8.53 -0.23
N PRO A 205 6.73 -8.98 0.64
CA PRO A 205 7.16 -10.38 0.61
C PRO A 205 6.03 -11.37 0.90
N LEU A 206 5.15 -11.03 1.85
CA LEU A 206 4.00 -11.84 2.24
C LEU A 206 2.91 -11.86 1.16
N MET A 207 2.66 -10.70 0.54
CA MET A 207 1.73 -10.57 -0.58
C MET A 207 2.23 -11.34 -1.81
N THR A 208 3.52 -11.24 -2.12
CA THR A 208 4.15 -11.94 -3.25
C THR A 208 4.08 -13.45 -3.06
N LYS A 209 4.31 -13.95 -1.85
CA LYS A 209 4.17 -15.37 -1.53
C LYS A 209 2.76 -15.90 -1.81
N LEU A 210 1.74 -15.12 -1.47
CA LEU A 210 0.34 -15.56 -1.56
C LEU A 210 -0.27 -15.33 -2.95
N ARG A 211 -0.03 -14.17 -3.56
CA ARG A 211 -0.55 -13.78 -4.90
C ARG A 211 0.51 -12.99 -5.67
N PRO A 212 1.54 -13.67 -6.21
CA PRO A 212 2.69 -13.02 -6.83
C PRO A 212 2.31 -12.15 -8.03
N GLU A 213 1.54 -12.70 -8.98
CA GLU A 213 1.13 -11.97 -10.18
C GLU A 213 0.30 -10.72 -9.86
N GLU A 214 -0.58 -10.81 -8.86
CA GLU A 214 -1.39 -9.68 -8.42
C GLU A 214 -0.54 -8.60 -7.73
N THR A 215 0.44 -9.01 -6.93
CA THR A 215 1.34 -8.11 -6.20
C THR A 215 2.23 -7.32 -7.15
N VAL A 216 2.86 -8.00 -8.12
CA VAL A 216 3.66 -7.36 -9.17
C VAL A 216 2.82 -6.37 -9.97
N ARG A 217 1.59 -6.75 -10.37
CA ARG A 217 0.67 -5.85 -11.08
C ARG A 217 0.33 -4.59 -10.27
N CYS A 218 0.03 -4.74 -8.98
CA CYS A 218 -0.25 -3.59 -8.10
C CYS A 218 0.94 -2.63 -8.02
N LEU A 219 2.16 -3.16 -7.84
CA LEU A 219 3.39 -2.35 -7.81
C LEU A 219 3.66 -1.65 -9.14
N CYS A 220 3.47 -2.33 -10.28
CA CYS A 220 3.61 -1.70 -11.58
C CYS A 220 2.60 -0.57 -11.79
N THR A 221 1.32 -0.79 -11.46
CA THR A 221 0.29 0.26 -11.54
C THR A 221 0.65 1.45 -10.65
N ARG A 222 1.10 1.21 -9.42
CA ARG A 222 1.49 2.29 -8.51
C ARG A 222 2.71 3.08 -8.99
N LEU A 223 3.68 2.40 -9.59
CA LEU A 223 4.85 3.06 -10.20
C LEU A 223 4.44 3.92 -11.40
N VAL A 224 3.50 3.46 -12.24
CA VAL A 224 2.94 4.27 -13.34
C VAL A 224 2.29 5.55 -12.81
N GLU A 225 1.49 5.45 -11.75
CA GLU A 225 0.88 6.62 -11.12
C GLU A 225 1.92 7.58 -10.55
N ALA A 226 2.94 7.05 -9.86
CA ALA A 226 4.01 7.84 -9.26
C ALA A 226 4.82 8.59 -10.32
N ILE A 227 5.12 7.96 -11.45
CA ILE A 227 5.78 8.61 -12.59
C ILE A 227 4.83 9.64 -13.22
N GLY A 228 3.57 9.30 -13.43
CA GLY A 228 2.57 10.22 -14.00
C GLY A 228 2.34 11.47 -13.18
N ASP A 229 2.41 11.40 -11.85
CA ASP A 229 2.34 12.57 -10.96
C ASP A 229 3.56 13.48 -11.12
N LYS A 230 4.74 12.92 -11.41
CA LYS A 230 5.95 13.69 -11.77
C LYS A 230 5.85 14.29 -13.18
N ASP A 231 5.39 13.51 -14.17
CA ASP A 231 5.26 13.94 -15.56
C ASP A 231 4.26 15.10 -15.73
N LYS A 232 3.21 15.17 -14.90
CA LYS A 232 2.31 16.34 -14.89
C LYS A 232 3.03 17.65 -14.58
N LEU A 233 4.21 17.59 -13.96
CA LEU A 233 5.05 18.75 -13.66
C LEU A 233 6.05 19.06 -14.79
N VAL A 234 6.28 18.12 -15.73
CA VAL A 234 7.29 18.22 -16.78
C VAL A 234 6.65 17.83 -18.12
N ARG A 235 6.44 18.79 -19.03
CA ARG A 235 5.93 18.51 -20.39
C ARG A 235 6.92 17.64 -21.17
N ALA A 236 6.86 16.33 -20.99
CA ALA A 236 7.71 15.39 -21.73
C ALA A 236 7.26 15.34 -23.20
N GLU A 237 8.21 15.59 -24.11
CA GLU A 237 7.99 15.51 -25.56
C GLU A 237 7.76 14.06 -26.02
N GLU A 238 8.29 13.08 -25.28
CA GLU A 238 8.09 11.65 -25.52
C GLU A 238 7.25 10.97 -24.42
N PRO A 239 6.01 10.52 -24.72
CA PRO A 239 5.11 9.92 -23.73
C PRO A 239 5.58 8.61 -23.08
N THR A 240 6.69 8.01 -23.53
CA THR A 240 7.21 6.76 -22.96
C THR A 240 8.53 6.94 -22.21
N LEU A 241 9.12 8.14 -22.27
CA LEU A 241 10.40 8.47 -21.67
C LEU A 241 10.16 9.06 -20.28
N ASP A 242 10.38 8.24 -19.25
CA ASP A 242 10.24 8.60 -17.82
C ASP A 242 11.53 9.16 -17.19
N TYR A 243 12.58 9.29 -18.01
CA TYR A 243 13.93 9.69 -17.60
C TYR A 243 14.51 8.89 -16.43
N SER A 244 14.05 7.65 -16.24
CA SER A 244 14.45 6.80 -15.12
C SER A 244 15.93 6.46 -15.06
N PHE A 245 16.63 6.50 -16.18
CA PHE A 245 18.08 6.31 -16.22
C PHE A 245 18.84 7.41 -15.47
N MET A 246 18.21 8.56 -15.18
CA MET A 246 18.80 9.63 -14.36
C MET A 246 18.51 9.46 -12.86
N TRP A 247 17.26 9.25 -12.46
CA TRP A 247 16.89 9.16 -11.04
C TRP A 247 16.99 7.74 -10.47
N ARG A 248 17.05 6.72 -11.33
CA ARG A 248 17.31 5.32 -10.95
C ARG A 248 18.38 4.75 -11.89
N PRO A 249 19.67 5.12 -11.71
CA PRO A 249 20.75 4.67 -12.60
C PRO A 249 20.91 3.15 -12.69
N ALA A 250 20.53 2.41 -11.64
CA ALA A 250 20.54 0.96 -11.62
C ALA A 250 19.21 0.37 -11.09
N ILE A 251 18.78 -0.76 -11.65
CA ILE A 251 17.63 -1.51 -11.10
C ILE A 251 17.98 -2.17 -9.76
N GLU A 252 19.15 -2.82 -9.68
CA GLU A 252 19.71 -3.37 -8.44
C GLU A 252 20.03 -2.27 -7.40
N GLU A 253 20.42 -2.69 -6.20
CA GLU A 253 20.88 -1.75 -5.18
C GLU A 253 22.19 -1.08 -5.60
N HIS A 254 22.21 0.24 -5.56
CA HIS A 254 23.33 1.05 -6.01
C HIS A 254 23.31 2.40 -5.28
N GLU A 255 24.49 2.91 -4.89
CA GLU A 255 24.63 4.15 -4.13
C GLU A 255 24.10 5.40 -4.88
N GLN A 256 24.11 5.36 -6.21
CA GLN A 256 23.62 6.46 -7.06
C GLN A 256 22.11 6.43 -7.29
N ASN A 257 21.38 5.43 -6.77
CA ASN A 257 19.92 5.42 -6.89
C ASN A 257 19.31 6.52 -6.03
N SER A 258 18.39 7.31 -6.60
CA SER A 258 17.63 8.29 -5.84
C SER A 258 16.75 7.58 -4.81
N THR A 259 16.95 7.92 -3.53
CA THR A 259 16.13 7.48 -2.40
C THR A 259 15.16 8.56 -1.94
N TYR A 260 15.22 9.77 -2.52
CA TYR A 260 14.40 10.90 -2.11
C TYR A 260 13.05 10.95 -2.80
N ASP A 261 12.93 10.36 -3.99
CA ASP A 261 11.71 10.42 -4.77
C ASP A 261 10.87 9.14 -4.66
N PHE A 262 9.54 9.31 -4.61
CA PHE A 262 8.60 8.23 -4.38
C PHE A 262 8.66 7.12 -5.46
N ALA A 263 8.80 7.49 -6.73
CA ALA A 263 8.89 6.53 -7.84
C ALA A 263 10.16 5.67 -7.76
N GLY A 264 11.31 6.27 -7.45
CA GLY A 264 12.61 5.64 -7.24
C GLY A 264 12.58 4.61 -6.12
N ARG A 265 11.94 4.97 -5.00
CA ARG A 265 11.76 4.05 -3.88
C ARG A 265 10.80 2.89 -4.18
N LEU A 266 9.86 3.02 -5.11
CA LEU A 266 8.98 1.92 -5.55
C LEU A 266 9.67 0.87 -6.44
N VAL A 267 10.81 1.20 -7.06
CA VAL A 267 11.53 0.27 -7.94
C VAL A 267 12.08 -0.92 -7.16
N SER A 268 12.66 -0.71 -5.96
CA SER A 268 13.21 -1.81 -5.15
C SER A 268 12.14 -2.83 -4.74
N PRO A 269 10.98 -2.45 -4.17
CA PRO A 269 9.89 -3.38 -3.89
C PRO A 269 9.37 -4.12 -5.14
N LEU A 270 9.25 -3.45 -6.28
CA LEU A 270 8.84 -4.08 -7.55
C LEU A 270 9.87 -5.12 -8.04
N ARG A 271 11.17 -4.77 -8.00
CA ARG A 271 12.26 -5.69 -8.33
C ARG A 271 12.22 -6.90 -7.39
N ASN A 272 12.22 -6.67 -6.08
CA ASN A 272 12.25 -7.73 -5.08
C ASN A 272 11.04 -8.66 -5.20
N ALA A 273 9.83 -8.12 -5.40
CA ALA A 273 8.63 -8.93 -5.63
C ALA A 273 8.72 -9.78 -6.90
N SER A 274 9.28 -9.21 -7.97
CA SER A 274 9.46 -9.91 -9.25
C SER A 274 10.49 -11.03 -9.12
N GLU A 275 11.64 -10.75 -8.49
CA GLU A 275 12.70 -11.74 -8.24
C GLU A 275 12.21 -12.84 -7.29
N GLN A 276 11.52 -12.50 -6.20
CA GLN A 276 10.95 -13.48 -5.29
C GLN A 276 9.90 -14.37 -5.97
N ALA A 277 9.01 -13.79 -6.79
CA ALA A 277 7.99 -14.56 -7.50
C ALA A 277 8.59 -15.60 -8.46
N ILE A 278 9.70 -15.24 -9.12
CA ILE A 278 10.41 -16.13 -10.05
C ILE A 278 11.27 -17.13 -9.29
N GLY A 279 12.11 -16.67 -8.36
CA GLY A 279 13.05 -17.50 -7.61
C GLY A 279 12.41 -18.48 -6.64
N GLU A 280 11.18 -18.24 -6.17
CA GLU A 280 10.37 -19.23 -5.44
C GLU A 280 9.50 -20.10 -6.37
N GLU A 281 9.73 -20.06 -7.69
CA GLU A 281 9.02 -20.83 -8.73
C GLU A 281 7.49 -20.63 -8.74
N ARG A 282 7.00 -19.53 -8.16
CA ARG A 282 5.54 -19.25 -8.10
C ARG A 282 5.02 -18.70 -9.43
N VAL A 283 5.88 -18.04 -10.21
CA VAL A 283 5.56 -17.46 -11.52
C VAL A 283 6.79 -17.60 -12.41
N THR A 284 6.60 -18.01 -13.67
CA THR A 284 7.72 -18.11 -14.62
C THR A 284 8.26 -16.74 -15.01
N LEU A 285 9.55 -16.67 -15.36
CA LEU A 285 10.18 -15.47 -15.93
C LEU A 285 9.33 -14.86 -17.06
N ASP A 286 8.91 -15.67 -18.04
CA ASP A 286 8.10 -15.20 -19.18
C ASP A 286 6.79 -14.53 -18.77
N LYS A 287 6.13 -15.08 -17.75
CA LYS A 287 4.89 -14.48 -17.23
C LYS A 287 5.18 -13.13 -16.62
N VAL A 288 6.21 -12.98 -15.78
CA VAL A 288 6.58 -11.69 -15.17
C VAL A 288 6.97 -10.67 -16.24
N LEU A 289 7.83 -11.07 -17.20
CA LEU A 289 8.26 -10.21 -18.30
C LEU A 289 7.10 -9.71 -19.14
N ARG A 290 6.10 -10.56 -19.43
CA ARG A 290 4.89 -10.15 -20.17
C ARG A 290 4.11 -9.05 -19.43
N LYS A 291 4.04 -9.12 -18.10
CA LYS A 291 3.34 -8.09 -17.31
C LYS A 291 4.13 -6.80 -17.29
N VAL A 292 5.41 -6.87 -16.92
CA VAL A 292 6.29 -5.70 -16.81
C VAL A 292 6.39 -4.97 -18.15
N ARG A 293 6.60 -5.68 -19.26
CA ARG A 293 6.68 -5.10 -20.61
C ARG A 293 5.36 -4.51 -21.12
N GLY A 294 4.23 -4.80 -20.48
CA GLY A 294 2.93 -4.23 -20.83
C GLY A 294 2.78 -2.76 -20.42
N TYR A 295 3.70 -2.22 -19.62
CA TYR A 295 3.66 -0.85 -19.16
C TYR A 295 4.53 0.06 -20.04
N ARG A 296 4.06 1.29 -20.29
CA ARG A 296 4.63 2.19 -21.31
C ARG A 296 6.05 2.70 -21.00
N PHE A 297 6.37 2.86 -19.73
CA PHE A 297 7.54 3.60 -19.28
C PHE A 297 8.85 2.81 -19.40
N LEU A 298 9.95 3.51 -19.66
CA LEU A 298 11.29 2.95 -19.87
C LEU A 298 11.78 2.11 -18.66
N ILE A 299 11.48 2.51 -17.42
CA ILE A 299 11.90 1.78 -16.22
C ILE A 299 11.47 0.31 -16.25
N PHE A 300 10.30 0.00 -16.82
CA PHE A 300 9.82 -1.37 -16.93
C PHE A 300 10.61 -2.18 -17.95
N ARG A 301 11.05 -1.55 -19.05
CA ARG A 301 11.93 -2.20 -20.03
C ARG A 301 13.30 -2.47 -19.42
N ARG A 302 13.85 -1.54 -18.63
CA ARG A 302 15.10 -1.74 -17.88
C ARG A 302 14.98 -2.86 -16.84
N LEU A 303 13.88 -2.89 -16.08
CA LEU A 303 13.56 -3.99 -15.17
C LEU A 303 13.50 -5.35 -15.90
N ALA A 304 12.94 -5.40 -17.11
CA ALA A 304 12.91 -6.62 -17.89
C ALA A 304 14.33 -7.13 -18.27
N VAL A 305 15.24 -6.23 -18.65
CA VAL A 305 16.65 -6.59 -18.93
C VAL A 305 17.34 -7.11 -17.66
N HIS A 306 17.11 -6.44 -16.52
CA HIS A 306 17.61 -6.88 -15.23
C HIS A 306 17.13 -8.29 -14.86
N LEU A 307 15.82 -8.57 -14.99
CA LEU A 307 15.28 -9.90 -14.69
C LEU A 307 15.84 -10.98 -15.61
N ILE A 308 16.05 -10.68 -16.90
CA ILE A 308 16.70 -11.60 -17.84
C ILE A 308 18.15 -11.89 -17.42
N ASN A 309 18.88 -10.90 -16.90
CA ASN A 309 20.22 -11.11 -16.38
C ASN A 309 20.23 -12.00 -15.12
N VAL A 310 19.33 -11.73 -14.18
CA VAL A 310 19.25 -12.49 -12.91
C VAL A 310 18.88 -13.95 -13.19
N PHE A 311 17.86 -14.20 -14.02
CA PHE A 311 17.31 -15.52 -14.32
C PHE A 311 17.76 -16.08 -15.67
N ALA A 312 18.97 -15.72 -16.13
CA ALA A 312 19.50 -16.11 -17.44
C ALA A 312 19.57 -17.64 -17.63
N GLU A 313 19.76 -18.40 -16.55
CA GLU A 313 19.82 -19.87 -16.61
C GLU A 313 18.44 -20.52 -16.84
N GLU A 314 17.34 -19.89 -16.41
CA GLU A 314 15.99 -20.39 -16.67
C GLU A 314 15.62 -20.27 -18.16
N ASN A 315 16.19 -19.27 -18.85
CA ASN A 315 15.97 -19.06 -20.27
C ASN A 315 17.23 -18.49 -20.96
N ARG A 316 18.19 -19.38 -21.24
CA ARG A 316 19.47 -19.04 -21.88
C ARG A 316 19.28 -18.42 -23.26
N GLU A 317 18.33 -18.94 -24.04
CA GLU A 317 18.03 -18.42 -25.37
C GLU A 317 17.55 -16.96 -25.30
N LEU A 318 16.69 -16.64 -24.34
CA LEU A 318 16.23 -15.26 -24.12
C LEU A 318 17.38 -14.35 -23.68
N ALA A 319 18.28 -14.82 -22.82
CA ALA A 319 19.46 -14.05 -22.43
C ALA A 319 20.38 -13.78 -23.63
N CYS A 320 20.70 -14.80 -24.42
CA CYS A 320 21.52 -14.68 -25.63
C CYS A 320 20.90 -13.75 -26.66
N SER A 321 19.61 -13.95 -26.99
CA SER A 321 18.91 -13.07 -27.93
C SER A 321 18.80 -11.64 -27.43
N THR A 322 18.70 -11.41 -26.11
CA THR A 322 18.70 -10.06 -25.51
C THR A 322 20.07 -9.40 -25.58
N MET A 323 21.17 -10.12 -25.31
CA MET A 323 22.53 -9.62 -25.55
C MET A 323 22.76 -9.27 -27.02
N MET A 324 22.09 -9.97 -27.95
CA MET A 324 22.21 -9.73 -29.38
C MET A 324 21.20 -8.70 -29.93
N GLN A 325 20.56 -7.92 -29.06
CA GLN A 325 19.75 -6.78 -29.49
C GLN A 325 20.61 -5.52 -29.62
N LYS A 326 21.02 -5.20 -30.86
CA LYS A 326 21.84 -4.02 -31.18
C LYS A 326 21.27 -2.71 -30.62
N ARG A 327 19.94 -2.53 -30.60
CA ARG A 327 19.29 -1.37 -29.97
C ARG A 327 19.63 -1.17 -28.48
N LEU A 328 19.84 -2.25 -27.71
CA LEU A 328 20.19 -2.16 -26.28
C LEU A 328 21.67 -1.83 -26.09
N PHE A 329 22.50 -2.25 -27.05
CA PHE A 329 23.91 -1.89 -27.12
C PHE A 329 24.10 -0.40 -27.41
N ASP A 330 23.33 0.15 -28.37
CA ASP A 330 23.48 1.55 -28.82
C ASP A 330 22.76 2.56 -27.90
N ASP A 331 21.65 2.19 -27.26
CA ASP A 331 20.86 3.13 -26.44
C ASP A 331 21.43 3.27 -25.01
N THR A 332 22.03 4.44 -24.76
CA THR A 332 22.61 4.82 -23.46
C THR A 332 21.64 4.72 -22.28
N LYS A 333 20.33 4.77 -22.54
CA LYS A 333 19.27 4.64 -21.53
C LYS A 333 19.19 3.23 -20.90
N TYR A 334 19.80 2.22 -21.52
CA TYR A 334 19.92 0.85 -20.99
C TYR A 334 21.34 0.49 -20.57
N LYS A 335 22.29 1.44 -20.66
CA LYS A 335 23.74 1.17 -20.57
C LYS A 335 24.09 0.30 -19.36
N HIS A 336 23.55 0.64 -18.19
CA HIS A 336 23.83 -0.09 -16.96
C HIS A 336 23.29 -1.52 -17.02
N GLU A 337 21.98 -1.72 -17.20
CA GLU A 337 21.38 -3.05 -17.17
C GLU A 337 21.89 -3.96 -18.31
N TYR A 338 22.13 -3.39 -19.49
CA TYR A 338 22.71 -4.12 -20.62
C TYR A 338 24.17 -4.52 -20.36
N ALA A 339 25.00 -3.61 -19.83
CA ALA A 339 26.38 -3.94 -19.46
C ALA A 339 26.43 -5.04 -18.39
N MET A 340 25.51 -5.01 -17.41
CA MET A 340 25.40 -6.05 -16.39
C MET A 340 24.99 -7.41 -16.97
N LEU A 341 24.05 -7.43 -17.93
CA LEU A 341 23.66 -8.64 -18.64
C LEU A 341 24.84 -9.23 -19.42
N VAL A 342 25.47 -8.43 -20.29
CA VAL A 342 26.60 -8.89 -21.10
C VAL A 342 27.76 -9.32 -20.19
N GLY A 343 28.18 -8.46 -19.26
CA GLY A 343 29.33 -8.73 -18.39
C GLY A 343 29.20 -9.99 -17.56
N ARG A 344 27.99 -10.34 -17.07
CA ARG A 344 27.76 -11.54 -16.27
C ARG A 344 27.48 -12.79 -17.10
N ARG A 345 26.90 -12.64 -18.30
CA ARG A 345 26.32 -13.75 -19.07
C ARG A 345 26.98 -13.97 -20.43
N PHE A 346 28.06 -13.26 -20.76
CA PHE A 346 28.78 -13.40 -22.03
C PHE A 346 29.22 -14.83 -22.33
N ASN A 347 29.48 -15.63 -21.29
CA ASN A 347 29.84 -17.03 -21.43
C ASN A 347 28.72 -17.91 -22.03
N LEU A 348 27.46 -17.47 -21.99
CA LEU A 348 26.33 -18.15 -22.63
C LEU A 348 26.33 -18.01 -24.16
N LEU A 349 27.05 -17.03 -24.71
CA LEU A 349 27.15 -16.83 -26.15
C LEU A 349 28.09 -17.88 -26.78
N ASP A 350 27.69 -18.41 -27.92
CA ASP A 350 28.60 -19.16 -28.80
C ASP A 350 29.62 -18.24 -29.48
N SER A 351 30.58 -18.83 -30.20
CA SER A 351 31.64 -18.09 -30.87
C SER A 351 31.11 -17.09 -31.91
N GLN A 352 30.08 -17.45 -32.67
CA GLN A 352 29.52 -16.58 -33.71
C GLN A 352 28.90 -15.31 -33.09
N HIS A 353 28.18 -15.46 -32.00
CA HIS A 353 27.59 -14.34 -31.28
C HIS A 353 28.65 -13.46 -30.59
N LYS A 354 29.73 -14.06 -30.07
CA LYS A 354 30.87 -13.31 -29.49
C LYS A 354 31.57 -12.47 -30.56
N ASP A 355 31.87 -13.06 -31.71
CA ASP A 355 32.50 -12.35 -32.83
C ASP A 355 31.61 -11.19 -33.30
N ARG A 356 30.29 -11.43 -33.40
CA ARG A 356 29.32 -10.38 -33.73
C ARG A 356 29.33 -9.24 -32.71
N TYR A 357 29.36 -9.54 -31.41
CA TYR A 357 29.43 -8.53 -30.36
C TYR A 357 30.72 -7.72 -30.44
N PHE A 358 31.88 -8.38 -30.62
CA PHE A 358 33.15 -7.68 -30.78
C PHE A 358 33.17 -6.79 -32.01
N ASN A 359 32.56 -7.20 -33.12
CA ASN A 359 32.40 -6.34 -34.29
C ASN A 359 31.60 -5.06 -33.98
N TRP A 360 30.58 -5.11 -33.11
CA TRP A 360 29.89 -3.90 -32.66
C TRP A 360 30.78 -2.98 -31.81
N VAL A 361 31.62 -3.57 -30.94
CA VAL A 361 32.57 -2.81 -30.13
C VAL A 361 33.64 -2.15 -31.01
N HIS A 362 34.18 -2.88 -31.98
CA HIS A 362 35.18 -2.37 -32.92
C HIS A 362 34.63 -1.30 -33.85
N ALA A 363 33.37 -1.40 -34.25
CA ALA A 363 32.70 -0.36 -35.04
C ALA A 363 32.50 0.95 -34.26
N GLY A 364 32.52 0.90 -32.92
CA GLY A 364 32.25 2.05 -32.06
C GLY A 364 30.77 2.46 -32.03
N PRO A 365 30.43 3.48 -31.23
CA PRO A 365 29.09 4.06 -31.23
C PRO A 365 28.80 4.77 -32.56
N ASP A 366 27.52 4.80 -32.96
CA ASP A 366 27.10 5.64 -34.08
C ASP A 366 27.20 7.12 -33.68
N MET A 367 28.09 7.85 -34.37
CA MET A 367 28.40 9.26 -34.09
C MET A 367 27.52 10.23 -34.88
N ALA A 368 26.64 9.77 -35.78
CA ALA A 368 25.86 10.65 -36.65
C ALA A 368 25.01 11.66 -35.83
N GLY A 369 24.31 11.19 -34.79
CA GLY A 369 23.52 12.07 -33.92
C GLY A 369 24.34 12.94 -32.97
N PHE A 370 25.62 12.61 -32.71
CA PHE A 370 26.53 13.46 -31.95
C PHE A 370 27.02 14.63 -32.81
N ASP A 371 27.39 14.33 -34.06
CA ASP A 371 27.84 15.30 -35.03
C ASP A 371 26.75 16.36 -35.30
N ASP A 372 25.51 15.93 -35.54
CA ASP A 372 24.35 16.82 -35.73
C ASP A 372 24.10 17.71 -34.50
N ARG A 373 24.26 17.17 -33.29
CA ARG A 373 23.99 17.88 -32.03
C ARG A 373 25.08 18.90 -31.70
N ILE A 374 26.34 18.61 -32.00
CA ILE A 374 27.44 19.58 -31.85
C ILE A 374 27.31 20.67 -32.90
N GLU A 375 26.99 20.32 -34.15
CA GLU A 375 26.79 21.28 -35.22
C GLU A 375 25.61 22.23 -34.93
N SER A 376 24.50 21.70 -34.41
CA SER A 376 23.34 22.51 -33.98
C SER A 376 23.61 23.38 -32.76
N ASN A 377 24.43 22.94 -31.79
CA ASN A 377 24.66 23.67 -30.54
C ASN A 377 25.81 24.69 -30.63
N VAL A 378 26.84 24.39 -31.44
CA VAL A 378 28.10 25.13 -31.50
C VAL A 378 28.29 25.82 -32.85
N GLY A 379 27.45 25.50 -33.87
CA GLY A 379 27.50 26.11 -35.19
C GLY A 379 28.70 25.67 -36.04
N ARG A 380 29.38 24.59 -35.64
CA ARG A 380 30.51 23.98 -36.35
C ARG A 380 30.51 22.48 -36.14
N GLY A 381 31.10 21.73 -37.07
CA GLY A 381 31.33 20.30 -36.88
C GLY A 381 32.22 20.01 -35.66
N PRO A 382 32.06 18.82 -35.04
CA PRO A 382 32.87 18.44 -33.88
C PRO A 382 34.35 18.25 -34.26
N THR A 383 35.23 18.63 -33.34
CA THR A 383 36.68 18.35 -33.46
C THR A 383 36.98 16.88 -33.19
N GLU A 384 38.15 16.44 -33.63
CA GLU A 384 38.63 15.08 -33.36
C GLU A 384 38.83 14.80 -31.85
N GLU A 385 39.10 15.82 -31.05
CA GLU A 385 39.11 15.71 -29.58
C GLU A 385 37.69 15.58 -29.01
N GLU A 386 36.72 16.33 -29.54
CA GLU A 386 35.31 16.24 -29.13
C GLU A 386 34.70 14.88 -29.46
N ARG A 387 35.14 14.22 -30.54
CA ARG A 387 34.71 12.85 -30.88
C ARG A 387 35.35 11.75 -30.01
N ARG A 388 36.40 12.08 -29.24
CA ARG A 388 37.16 11.11 -28.41
C ARG A 388 36.85 11.20 -26.91
N GLY A 389 36.14 12.24 -26.47
CA GLY A 389 35.69 12.44 -25.08
C GLY A 389 34.38 11.71 -24.78
#